data_AF-A0A6B0S6U0-F1
#
_entry.id   AF-A0A6B0S6U0-F1
#
_cell.length_a   1.000
_cell.length_b   1.000
_cell.length_c   1.000
_cell.angle_alpha   90.00
_cell.angle_beta   90.00
_cell.angle_gamma   90.00
#
_symmetry.space_group_name_H-M   'P 1'
#
loop_
_entity.id
_entity.type
_entity.pdbx_description
1 polymer ?
#
loop_
_entity_poly.entity_id
_entity_poly.type
_entity_poly.pdbx_seq_one_letter_code
_entity_poly.pdbx_strand_id
1 'polypeptide(L)'
;MTPFIDLHYMVYMFQYDSIHGEFHDTVKAENGKLVIDGKAITIFQEQDPAIIKWGDAGAAYVVESTGVFTTMEKARAYLKGGNQEGHHLCTFYRSPQVCDGREPQEVSIVDLTCHLKKLAKYNEIKMVKIKVVKQALQGPLKGILGYTEDQVVS
;
A
#
# COMPACT_ATOMS: atom_id res chain seq x y z
N MET A 1 3.08 -14.32 2.18
CA MET A 1 3.63 -15.53 1.53
C MET A 1 4.72 -15.09 0.58
N THR A 2 5.89 -15.69 0.67
CA THR A 2 7.06 -15.28 -0.12
C THR A 2 7.94 -16.51 -0.36
N PRO A 3 7.56 -17.40 -1.29
CA PRO A 3 8.27 -18.67 -1.50
C PRO A 3 9.70 -18.50 -2.02
N PHE A 4 10.07 -17.29 -2.45
CA PHE A 4 11.36 -16.99 -3.09
C PHE A 4 12.33 -16.23 -2.19
N ILE A 5 11.91 -15.85 -0.98
CA ILE A 5 12.68 -14.99 -0.08
C ILE A 5 12.89 -15.78 1.22
N ASP A 6 14.14 -16.01 1.61
CA ASP A 6 14.48 -16.63 2.89
C ASP A 6 14.42 -15.64 4.06
N LEU A 7 14.33 -16.16 5.28
CA LEU A 7 14.13 -15.34 6.47
C LEU A 7 15.28 -14.34 6.72
N HIS A 8 16.53 -14.71 6.43
CA HIS A 8 17.66 -13.78 6.59
C HIS A 8 17.63 -12.68 5.54
N TYR A 9 17.25 -13.03 4.31
CA TYR A 9 17.05 -12.05 3.26
C TYR A 9 15.86 -11.11 3.54
N MET A 10 14.78 -11.60 4.20
CA MET A 10 13.69 -10.74 4.67
C MET A 10 14.16 -9.70 5.69
N VAL A 11 15.02 -10.09 6.64
CA VAL A 11 15.60 -9.15 7.62
C VAL A 11 16.39 -8.07 6.89
N TYR A 12 17.22 -8.46 5.92
CA TYR A 12 17.99 -7.52 5.11
C TYR A 12 17.08 -6.55 4.33
N MET A 13 16.09 -7.06 3.59
CA MET A 13 15.17 -6.24 2.81
C MET A 13 14.30 -5.32 3.67
N PHE A 14 14.00 -5.71 4.90
CA PHE A 14 13.24 -4.86 5.83
C PHE A 14 14.13 -3.81 6.50
N GLN A 15 15.39 -4.17 6.84
CA GLN A 15 16.35 -3.25 7.45
C GLN A 15 16.73 -2.14 6.46
N TYR A 16 16.87 -2.45 5.17
CA TYR A 16 17.41 -1.53 4.18
C TYR A 16 16.46 -1.34 2.99
N ASP A 17 15.90 -0.14 2.87
CA ASP A 17 15.12 0.30 1.72
C ASP A 17 15.84 1.44 0.99
N SER A 18 15.99 1.33 -0.33
CA SER A 18 16.71 2.34 -1.12
C SER A 18 15.98 3.69 -1.21
N ILE A 19 14.67 3.69 -0.97
CA ILE A 19 13.78 4.86 -1.08
C ILE A 19 13.53 5.45 0.30
N HIS A 20 13.15 4.61 1.26
CA HIS A 20 12.77 5.05 2.60
C HIS A 20 13.93 5.03 3.61
N GLY A 21 15.09 4.52 3.20
CA GLY A 21 16.29 4.45 4.04
C GLY A 21 16.32 3.23 4.96
N GLU A 22 17.10 3.33 6.02
CA GLU A 22 17.27 2.25 7.00
C GLU A 22 16.12 2.25 8.02
N PHE A 23 15.58 1.08 8.34
CA PHE A 23 14.63 0.92 9.43
C PHE A 23 15.34 1.09 10.78
N HIS A 24 14.91 2.08 11.57
CA HIS A 24 15.67 2.51 12.76
C HIS A 24 15.44 1.64 14.00
N ASP A 25 14.38 0.84 14.03
CA ASP A 25 14.12 -0.08 15.15
C ASP A 25 14.72 -1.47 14.88
N THR A 26 14.51 -2.40 15.81
CA THR A 26 15.11 -3.73 15.71
C THR A 26 14.32 -4.63 14.77
N VAL A 27 14.99 -5.22 13.77
CA VAL A 27 14.50 -6.38 13.01
C VAL A 27 15.52 -7.53 13.09
N LYS A 28 15.05 -8.74 13.39
CA LYS A 28 15.90 -9.93 13.47
C LYS A 28 15.14 -11.21 13.09
N ALA A 29 15.91 -12.24 12.75
CA ALA A 29 15.41 -13.60 12.61
C ALA A 29 15.58 -14.35 13.94
N GLU A 30 14.51 -14.91 14.48
CA GLU A 30 14.55 -15.65 15.76
C GLU A 30 13.53 -16.80 15.72
N ASN A 31 13.97 -18.02 16.04
CA ASN A 31 13.10 -19.21 16.09
C ASN A 31 12.26 -19.44 14.81
N GLY A 32 12.84 -19.19 13.64
CA GLY A 32 12.16 -19.32 12.34
C GLY A 32 11.10 -18.23 12.08
N LYS A 33 11.05 -17.18 12.89
CA LYS A 33 10.14 -16.03 12.75
C LYS A 33 10.90 -14.75 12.48
N LEU A 34 10.22 -13.81 11.84
CA LEU A 34 10.69 -12.43 11.71
C LEU A 34 10.26 -11.67 12.96
N VAL A 35 11.19 -11.07 13.71
CA VAL A 35 10.88 -10.30 14.91
C VAL A 35 11.17 -8.83 14.65
N ILE A 36 10.13 -8.00 14.67
CA ILE A 36 10.21 -6.55 14.49
C ILE A 36 9.77 -5.89 15.78
N ASP A 37 10.62 -5.08 16.40
CA ASP A 37 10.32 -4.37 17.65
C ASP A 37 9.76 -5.33 18.73
N GLY A 38 10.41 -6.49 18.87
CA GLY A 38 10.01 -7.56 19.80
C GLY A 38 8.75 -8.36 19.40
N LYS A 39 8.06 -7.99 18.33
CA LYS A 39 6.85 -8.68 17.85
C LYS A 39 7.22 -9.77 16.85
N ALA A 40 6.91 -11.02 17.19
CA ALA A 40 7.20 -12.16 16.33
C ALA A 40 6.12 -12.35 15.25
N ILE A 41 6.55 -12.44 14.00
CA ILE A 41 5.74 -12.59 12.81
C ILE A 41 6.02 -13.98 12.20
N THR A 42 4.95 -14.75 12.03
CA THR A 42 5.03 -16.07 11.39
C THR A 42 5.21 -15.91 9.89
N ILE A 43 6.21 -16.59 9.34
CA ILE A 43 6.54 -16.56 7.91
C ILE A 43 6.07 -17.85 7.24
N PHE A 44 5.50 -17.72 6.05
CA PHE A 44 5.07 -18.84 5.21
C PHE A 44 5.75 -18.74 3.83
N GLN A 45 6.41 -19.81 3.42
CA GLN A 45 7.07 -19.94 2.12
C GLN A 45 6.25 -20.81 1.15
N GLU A 46 4.94 -20.68 1.20
CA GLU A 46 4.04 -21.39 0.30
C GLU A 46 3.76 -20.58 -0.97
N GLN A 47 3.64 -21.28 -2.09
CA GLN A 47 3.27 -20.68 -3.38
C GLN A 47 1.75 -20.64 -3.58
N ASP A 48 1.02 -21.61 -3.01
CA ASP A 48 -0.44 -21.65 -3.02
C ASP A 48 -1.02 -21.01 -1.74
N PRO A 49 -1.72 -19.88 -1.84
CA PRO A 49 -2.30 -19.21 -0.68
C PRO A 49 -3.41 -20.03 0.03
N ALA A 50 -3.99 -21.03 -0.62
CA ALA A 50 -5.02 -21.88 -0.03
C ALA A 50 -4.48 -22.85 1.04
N ILE A 51 -3.17 -23.14 1.00
CA ILE A 51 -2.50 -24.05 1.94
C ILE A 51 -2.12 -23.33 3.23
N ILE A 52 -1.96 -22.00 3.17
CA ILE A 52 -1.51 -21.20 4.29
C ILE A 52 -2.62 -21.09 5.34
N LYS A 53 -2.31 -21.54 6.56
CA LYS A 53 -3.23 -21.47 7.70
C LYS A 53 -3.20 -20.09 8.35
N TRP A 54 -3.81 -19.11 7.69
CA TRP A 54 -3.87 -17.72 8.15
C TRP A 54 -4.51 -17.59 9.54
N GLY A 55 -5.50 -18.43 9.83
CA GLY A 55 -6.19 -18.45 11.13
C GLY A 55 -5.25 -18.82 12.28
N ASP A 56 -4.37 -19.81 12.07
CA ASP A 56 -3.39 -20.25 13.09
C ASP A 56 -2.35 -19.15 13.39
N ALA A 57 -2.11 -18.26 12.44
CA ALA A 57 -1.26 -17.08 12.62
C ALA A 57 -1.99 -15.87 13.26
N GLY A 58 -3.30 -15.97 13.50
CA GLY A 58 -4.11 -14.88 14.06
C GLY A 58 -4.41 -13.75 13.07
N ALA A 59 -4.30 -14.00 11.76
CA ALA A 59 -4.49 -12.97 10.74
C ALA A 59 -5.98 -12.76 10.41
N ALA A 60 -6.57 -11.65 10.86
CA ALA A 60 -7.93 -11.25 10.50
C ALA A 60 -8.03 -10.60 9.10
N TYR A 61 -6.98 -9.92 8.68
CA TYR A 61 -6.89 -9.28 7.37
C TYR A 61 -5.72 -9.85 6.59
N VAL A 62 -5.95 -10.18 5.32
CA VAL A 62 -4.90 -10.62 4.40
C VAL A 62 -4.75 -9.57 3.30
N VAL A 63 -3.50 -9.14 3.09
CA VAL A 63 -3.15 -8.20 2.03
C VAL A 63 -2.55 -8.96 0.87
N GLU A 64 -3.20 -8.88 -0.30
CA GLU A 64 -2.68 -9.44 -1.55
C GLU A 64 -1.80 -8.38 -2.24
N SER A 65 -0.48 -8.54 -2.12
CA SER A 65 0.53 -7.67 -2.76
C SER A 65 1.47 -8.43 -3.69
N THR A 66 1.16 -9.67 -4.07
CA THR A 66 1.99 -10.43 -5.01
C THR A 66 1.76 -10.01 -6.46
N GLY A 67 0.60 -9.41 -6.76
CA GLY A 67 0.22 -8.99 -8.11
C GLY A 67 -0.22 -10.15 -9.02
N VAL A 68 -0.24 -11.39 -8.51
CA VAL A 68 -0.63 -12.59 -9.26
C VAL A 68 -2.13 -12.91 -9.11
N PHE A 69 -2.70 -12.60 -7.94
CA PHE A 69 -4.08 -12.94 -7.56
C PHE A 69 -5.02 -11.73 -7.61
N THR A 70 -4.96 -10.98 -8.71
CA THR A 70 -5.62 -9.67 -8.87
C THR A 70 -7.11 -9.71 -9.18
N THR A 71 -7.70 -10.90 -9.37
CA THR A 71 -9.15 -11.07 -9.57
C THR A 71 -9.79 -11.63 -8.32
N MET A 72 -11.05 -11.26 -8.06
CA MET A 72 -11.80 -11.81 -6.91
C MET A 72 -11.81 -13.34 -6.89
N GLU A 73 -11.91 -13.98 -8.04
CA GLU A 73 -11.91 -15.45 -8.15
C GLU A 73 -10.59 -16.07 -7.69
N LYS A 74 -9.45 -15.50 -8.10
CA LYS A 74 -8.13 -15.95 -7.68
C LYS A 74 -7.88 -15.63 -6.21
N ALA A 75 -8.28 -14.44 -5.78
CA ALA A 75 -8.12 -13.95 -4.42
C ALA A 75 -8.91 -14.78 -3.39
N ARG A 76 -10.04 -15.41 -3.79
CA ARG A 76 -10.79 -16.35 -2.93
C ARG A 76 -9.95 -17.52 -2.40
N ALA A 77 -8.81 -17.85 -3.02
CA ALA A 77 -7.90 -18.86 -2.49
C ALA A 77 -7.40 -18.53 -1.07
N TYR A 78 -7.19 -17.25 -0.75
CA TYR A 78 -6.77 -16.81 0.59
C TYR A 78 -7.84 -17.06 1.67
N LEU A 79 -9.12 -17.11 1.28
CA LEU A 79 -10.22 -17.37 2.21
C LEU A 79 -10.31 -18.85 2.61
N LYS A 80 -9.80 -19.76 1.76
CA LYS A 80 -9.80 -21.20 2.04
C LYS A 80 -8.81 -21.59 3.13
N GLY A 81 -7.73 -20.82 3.28
CA GLY A 81 -6.72 -21.00 4.32
C GLY A 81 -7.08 -20.37 5.68
N GLY A 82 -8.20 -19.63 5.76
CA GLY A 82 -8.73 -19.08 7.01
C GLY A 82 -9.75 -20.03 7.64
N ASN A 83 -9.70 -20.17 8.97
CA ASN A 83 -10.84 -20.74 9.69
C ASN A 83 -12.00 -19.72 9.64
N GLN A 84 -13.22 -20.25 9.55
CA GLN A 84 -14.41 -19.55 9.06
C GLN A 84 -14.80 -18.27 9.82
N GLU A 85 -15.47 -17.37 9.08
CA GLU A 85 -16.18 -16.14 9.49
C GLU A 85 -15.33 -15.04 10.14
N GLY A 86 -14.76 -14.14 9.32
CA GLY A 86 -14.11 -12.91 9.79
C GLY A 86 -12.86 -12.49 9.02
N HIS A 87 -12.37 -13.34 8.11
CA HIS A 87 -11.19 -13.03 7.30
C HIS A 87 -11.55 -12.07 6.17
N HIS A 88 -11.02 -10.85 6.24
CA HIS A 88 -11.21 -9.83 5.22
C HIS A 88 -9.99 -9.79 4.29
N LEU A 89 -10.24 -9.92 2.98
CA LEU A 89 -9.20 -9.89 1.97
C LEU A 89 -9.14 -8.51 1.31
N CYS A 90 -7.98 -7.88 1.38
CA CYS A 90 -7.69 -6.62 0.69
C CYS A 90 -6.84 -6.93 -0.54
N THR A 91 -7.42 -6.81 -1.72
CA THR A 91 -6.68 -6.91 -3.00
C THR A 91 -6.32 -5.54 -3.51
N PHE A 92 -5.04 -5.27 -3.73
CA PHE A 92 -4.61 -4.05 -4.41
C PHE A 92 -4.70 -4.26 -5.93
N TYR A 93 -5.74 -3.71 -6.55
CA TYR A 93 -5.83 -3.65 -8.00
C TYR A 93 -5.05 -2.41 -8.49
N ARG A 94 -3.83 -2.61 -9.00
CA ARG A 94 -3.16 -1.58 -9.79
C ARG A 94 -3.81 -1.60 -11.18
N SER A 95 -4.70 -0.65 -11.43
CA SER A 95 -5.15 -0.40 -12.80
C SER A 95 -3.89 -0.06 -13.62
N PRO A 96 -3.73 -0.58 -14.85
CA PRO A 96 -2.69 -0.08 -15.74
C PRO A 96 -2.98 1.40 -15.98
N GLN A 97 -2.25 2.28 -15.31
CA GLN A 97 -2.28 3.70 -15.65
C GLN A 97 -1.45 3.85 -16.92
N VAL A 98 -2.14 3.79 -18.05
CA VAL A 98 -1.58 4.20 -19.34
C VAL A 98 -1.61 5.72 -19.34
N CYS A 99 -0.45 6.34 -19.10
CA CYS A 99 0.05 7.57 -19.73
C CYS A 99 1.42 7.90 -19.09
N ASP A 100 2.45 7.91 -19.94
CA ASP A 100 3.85 8.28 -19.68
C ASP A 100 4.84 7.15 -19.30
N GLY A 101 5.88 7.05 -20.12
CA GLY A 101 6.91 6.04 -20.11
C GLY A 101 8.12 6.48 -19.30
N ARG A 102 8.05 6.27 -17.98
CA ARG A 102 9.15 5.97 -17.05
C ARG A 102 8.55 5.98 -15.65
N GLU A 103 8.73 4.91 -14.90
CA GLU A 103 8.26 4.82 -13.51
C GLU A 103 9.22 5.64 -12.61
N PRO A 104 8.80 6.76 -12.00
CA PRO A 104 9.57 7.38 -10.94
C PRO A 104 9.56 6.48 -9.70
N GLN A 105 10.63 6.54 -8.92
CA GLN A 105 10.91 5.62 -7.82
C GLN A 105 9.93 5.66 -6.64
N GLU A 106 8.98 6.61 -6.57
CA GLU A 106 7.90 6.59 -5.56
C GLU A 106 6.79 7.62 -5.86
N VAL A 107 7.20 8.88 -6.09
CA VAL A 107 6.29 10.02 -6.20
C VAL A 107 5.78 10.15 -7.63
N SER A 108 4.45 10.20 -7.80
CA SER A 108 3.79 10.45 -9.09
C SER A 108 3.07 11.79 -9.08
N ILE A 109 3.05 12.46 -10.23
CA ILE A 109 2.37 13.74 -10.42
C ILE A 109 1.12 13.51 -11.27
N VAL A 110 -0.01 14.04 -10.82
CA VAL A 110 -1.26 14.03 -11.59
C VAL A 110 -1.47 15.41 -12.22
N ASP A 111 -1.45 15.47 -13.55
CA ASP A 111 -1.90 16.64 -14.31
C ASP A 111 -3.40 16.51 -14.61
N LEU A 112 -4.23 17.35 -13.98
CA LEU A 112 -5.69 17.33 -14.12
C LEU A 112 -6.15 18.40 -15.12
N THR A 113 -6.39 17.98 -16.35
CA THR A 113 -7.13 18.78 -17.34
C THR A 113 -8.61 18.43 -17.31
N CYS A 114 -9.49 19.40 -17.06
CA CYS A 114 -10.94 19.18 -17.02
C CYS A 114 -11.73 20.33 -17.67
N HIS A 115 -12.91 20.01 -18.18
CA HIS A 115 -13.87 21.00 -18.67
C HIS A 115 -14.85 21.41 -17.57
N LEU A 116 -14.95 22.70 -17.29
CA LEU A 116 -15.90 23.24 -16.32
C LEU A 116 -17.25 23.53 -16.98
N LYS A 117 -18.35 23.12 -16.33
CA LYS A 117 -19.72 23.44 -16.80
C LYS A 117 -20.04 24.94 -16.74
N LYS A 118 -19.39 25.65 -15.82
CA LYS A 118 -19.51 27.11 -15.67
C LYS A 118 -18.19 27.74 -16.08
N LEU A 119 -18.25 28.76 -16.93
CA LEU A 119 -17.10 29.59 -17.26
C LEU A 119 -16.58 30.25 -15.97
N ALA A 120 -15.27 30.16 -15.75
CA ALA A 120 -14.60 30.75 -14.62
C ALA A 120 -13.24 31.27 -15.06
N LYS A 121 -12.81 32.42 -14.52
CA LYS A 121 -11.47 32.95 -14.77
C LYS A 121 -10.44 32.23 -13.91
N TYR A 122 -9.19 32.23 -14.34
CA TYR A 122 -8.10 31.56 -13.62
C TYR A 122 -7.99 31.99 -12.16
N ASN A 123 -8.10 33.29 -11.87
CA ASN A 123 -8.03 33.81 -10.49
C ASN A 123 -9.21 33.31 -9.63
N GLU A 124 -10.40 33.21 -10.21
CA GLU A 124 -11.57 32.67 -9.50
C GLU A 124 -11.38 31.19 -9.19
N ILE A 125 -10.88 30.42 -10.17
CA ILE A 125 -10.55 29.00 -9.98
C ILE A 125 -9.51 28.82 -8.88
N LYS A 126 -8.44 29.63 -8.88
CA LYS A 126 -7.38 29.58 -7.86
C LYS A 126 -7.96 29.85 -6.46
N MET A 127 -8.80 30.89 -6.31
CA MET A 127 -9.39 31.24 -5.02
C MET A 127 -10.38 30.17 -4.52
N VAL A 128 -11.24 29.66 -5.41
CA VAL A 128 -12.17 28.57 -5.07
C VAL A 128 -11.39 27.31 -4.69
N LYS A 129 -10.35 26.95 -5.43
CA LYS A 129 -9.47 25.81 -5.12
C LYS A 129 -8.89 25.94 -3.71
N ILE A 130 -8.27 27.09 -3.40
CA ILE A 130 -7.66 27.33 -2.08
C ILE A 130 -8.70 27.17 -0.97
N LYS A 131 -9.87 27.78 -1.12
CA LYS A 131 -10.93 27.73 -0.11
C LYS A 131 -11.46 26.30 0.09
N VAL A 132 -11.82 25.62 -1.00
CA VAL A 132 -12.41 24.27 -0.96
C VAL A 132 -11.41 23.26 -0.42
N VAL A 133 -10.16 23.31 -0.88
CA VAL A 133 -9.11 22.42 -0.39
C VAL A 133 -8.86 22.67 1.09
N LYS A 134 -8.64 23.91 1.52
CA LYS A 134 -8.40 24.22 2.95
C LYS A 134 -9.57 23.80 3.85
N GLN A 135 -10.81 23.93 3.38
CA GLN A 135 -11.98 23.41 4.09
C GLN A 135 -11.99 21.87 4.14
N ALA A 136 -11.69 21.20 3.03
CA ALA A 136 -11.64 19.74 2.97
C ALA A 136 -10.54 19.14 3.86
N LEU A 137 -9.41 19.83 4.01
CA LEU A 137 -8.32 19.46 4.92
C LEU A 137 -8.73 19.42 6.40
N GLN A 138 -9.76 20.18 6.78
CA GLN A 138 -10.31 20.18 8.13
C GLN A 138 -11.48 19.20 8.29
N GLY A 139 -11.96 18.63 7.19
CA GLY A 139 -13.12 17.75 7.14
C GLY A 139 -12.75 16.31 6.78
N PRO A 140 -13.55 15.64 5.92
CA PRO A 140 -13.42 14.20 5.67
C PRO A 140 -12.13 13.80 4.94
N LEU A 141 -11.39 14.76 4.38
CA LEU A 141 -10.13 14.50 3.68
C LEU A 141 -8.89 14.79 4.54
N LYS A 142 -9.07 15.09 5.83
CA LYS A 142 -7.95 15.27 6.75
C LYS A 142 -7.09 14.00 6.81
N GLY A 143 -5.79 14.14 6.55
CA GLY A 143 -4.85 13.02 6.51
C GLY A 143 -4.80 12.24 5.19
N ILE A 144 -5.68 12.56 4.23
CA ILE A 144 -5.70 11.97 2.88
C ILE A 144 -5.26 13.01 1.84
N LEU A 145 -5.76 14.24 1.96
CA LEU A 145 -5.40 15.36 1.08
C LEU A 145 -4.39 16.25 1.81
N GLY A 146 -3.37 16.72 1.08
CA GLY A 146 -2.42 17.75 1.51
C GLY A 146 -2.54 19.01 0.65
N TYR A 147 -2.05 20.14 1.17
CA TYR A 147 -1.95 21.38 0.40
C TYR A 147 -0.70 22.15 0.81
N THR A 148 0.07 22.59 -0.18
CA THR A 148 1.19 23.50 0.00
C THR A 148 1.20 24.56 -1.10
N GLU A 149 1.71 25.75 -0.76
CA GLU A 149 2.02 26.84 -1.70
C GLU A 149 3.55 26.97 -1.90
N ASP A 150 4.34 26.12 -1.24
CA ASP A 150 5.78 26.07 -1.36
C ASP A 150 6.18 25.53 -2.74
N GLN A 151 7.34 25.95 -3.24
CA GLN A 151 7.90 25.36 -4.45
C GLN A 151 8.49 23.99 -4.12
N VAL A 152 7.77 22.93 -4.47
CA VAL A 152 8.14 21.54 -4.21
C VAL A 152 8.65 20.85 -5.49
N VAL A 153 9.56 19.89 -5.30
CA VAL A 153 10.06 18.98 -6.34
C VAL A 153 9.93 17.55 -5.83
N SER A 154 9.74 16.59 -6.75
CA SER A 154 9.73 15.15 -6.46
C SER A 154 11.12 14.60 -6.23
#